data_AF-M1FJR0-F1
#
_entry.id   AF-M1FJR0-F1
#
_cell.length_a   1.000
_cell.length_b   1.000
_cell.length_c   1.000
_cell.angle_alpha   90.00
_cell.angle_beta   90.00
_cell.angle_gamma   90.00
#
_symmetry.space_group_name_H-M   'P 1'
#
loop_
_entity.id
_entity.type
_entity.pdbx_description
1 polymer ?
#
loop_
_entity_poly.entity_id
_entity_poly.type
_entity_poly.pdbx_seq_one_letter_code
_entity_poly.pdbx_strand_id
1 'polypeptide(L)'
;MIKLRVWQRECIGQALQTFEQQTHFLCQATPGAGKTAMVASLAKLLLANNRIDFVLCFSPSRAVAKNVAATFRQIIGRSFNGQIGAAGGSYTY
;
A
#
# COMPACT_ATOMS: atom_id res chain seq x y z
N MET A 1 -3.83 -3.25 -15.73
CA MET A 1 -4.33 -3.81 -14.45
C MET A 1 -3.30 -4.83 -13.96
N ILE A 2 -2.80 -4.71 -12.73
CA ILE A 2 -1.81 -5.67 -12.19
C ILE A 2 -2.55 -6.94 -11.74
N LYS A 3 -2.11 -8.11 -12.21
CA LYS A 3 -2.64 -9.40 -11.75
C LYS A 3 -1.92 -9.80 -10.45
N LEU A 4 -2.65 -9.85 -9.35
CA LEU A 4 -2.11 -10.27 -8.05
C LEU A 4 -1.75 -11.77 -8.04
N ARG A 5 -0.72 -12.14 -7.27
CA ARG A 5 -0.38 -13.53 -6.94
C ARG A 5 -1.33 -14.06 -5.87
N VAL A 6 -1.40 -15.38 -5.72
CA VAL A 6 -2.27 -16.06 -4.73
C VAL A 6 -2.04 -15.50 -3.33
N TRP A 7 -0.81 -15.53 -2.84
CA TRP A 7 -0.45 -15.03 -1.50
C TRP A 7 -0.82 -13.56 -1.29
N GLN A 8 -0.73 -12.73 -2.34
CA GLN A 8 -1.06 -11.31 -2.25
C GLN A 8 -2.56 -11.12 -2.04
N ARG A 9 -3.39 -11.88 -2.76
CA ARG A 9 -4.85 -11.84 -2.59
C ARG A 9 -5.26 -12.36 -1.22
N GLU A 10 -4.68 -13.46 -0.78
CA GLU A 10 -4.94 -14.05 0.54
C GLU A 10 -4.56 -13.10 1.67
N CYS A 11 -3.37 -12.49 1.60
CA CYS A 11 -2.91 -11.53 2.59
C CYS A 11 -3.77 -10.26 2.61
N ILE A 12 -4.22 -9.77 1.45
CA ILE A 12 -5.18 -8.65 1.37
C ILE A 12 -6.49 -9.02 2.05
N GLY A 13 -7.03 -10.21 1.79
CA GLY A 13 -8.27 -10.69 2.42
C GLY A 13 -8.15 -10.73 3.94
N GLN A 14 -7.06 -11.30 4.46
CA GLN A 14 -6.77 -11.33 5.89
C GLN A 14 -6.66 -9.92 6.48
N ALA A 15 -5.91 -9.02 5.84
CA ALA A 15 -5.72 -7.66 6.32
C ALA A 15 -7.05 -6.87 6.37
N LEU A 16 -7.92 -7.03 5.37
CA LEU A 16 -9.24 -6.39 5.34
C LEU A 16 -10.13 -6.90 6.49
N GLN A 17 -10.16 -8.22 6.72
CA GLN A 17 -10.93 -8.82 7.81
C GLN A 17 -10.40 -8.39 9.18
N THR A 18 -9.07 -8.42 9.38
CA THR A 18 -8.46 -7.95 10.63
C THR A 18 -8.78 -6.49 10.91
N PHE A 19 -8.83 -5.64 9.87
CA PHE A 19 -9.13 -4.21 10.00
C PHE A 19 -10.56 -3.90 10.48
N GLU A 20 -11.46 -4.89 10.53
CA GLU A 20 -12.79 -4.72 11.14
C GLU A 20 -12.73 -4.71 12.67
N GLN A 21 -11.70 -5.32 13.27
CA GLN A 21 -11.61 -5.51 14.72
C GLN A 21 -10.33 -4.91 15.32
N GLN A 22 -9.27 -4.76 14.53
CA GLN A 22 -7.95 -4.34 15.00
C GLN A 22 -7.33 -3.32 14.03
N THR A 23 -6.52 -2.41 14.57
CA THR A 23 -5.86 -1.36 13.79
C THR A 23 -4.52 -1.78 13.20
N HIS A 24 -3.91 -2.86 13.69
CA HIS A 24 -2.57 -3.29 13.34
C HIS A 24 -2.57 -4.65 12.64
N PHE A 25 -1.76 -4.76 11.59
CA PHE A 25 -1.57 -5.98 10.82
C PHE A 25 -0.12 -6.10 10.36
N LEU A 26 0.49 -7.27 10.51
CA LEU A 26 1.86 -7.54 10.08
C LEU A 26 1.87 -8.55 8.93
N CYS A 27 2.48 -8.17 7.81
CA CYS A 27 2.78 -9.08 6.71
C CYS A 27 4.28 -9.31 6.60
N GLN A 28 4.70 -10.58 6.64
CA GLN A 28 6.07 -10.98 6.34
C GLN A 28 6.14 -11.71 5.00
N ALA A 29 7.06 -11.28 4.15
CA ALA A 29 7.30 -11.91 2.86
C ALA A 29 8.76 -11.69 2.42
N THR A 30 9.29 -12.66 1.68
CA THR A 30 10.68 -12.66 1.21
C THR A 30 10.99 -11.46 0.29
N PRO A 31 12.26 -11.03 0.18
CA PRO A 31 12.68 -10.05 -0.82
C PRO A 31 12.24 -10.47 -2.24
N GLY A 32 11.81 -9.53 -3.07
CA GLY A 32 11.32 -9.82 -4.43
C GLY A 32 9.92 -10.45 -4.54
N ALA A 33 9.27 -10.81 -3.42
CA ALA A 33 7.93 -11.42 -3.45
C ALA A 33 6.82 -10.53 -4.04
N GLY A 34 7.06 -9.21 -4.13
CA GLY A 34 6.07 -8.23 -4.60
C GLY A 34 5.28 -7.55 -3.45
N LYS A 35 5.92 -7.33 -2.30
CA LYS A 35 5.31 -6.71 -1.11
C LYS A 35 4.66 -5.36 -1.41
N THR A 36 5.40 -4.45 -2.05
CA THR A 36 4.91 -3.09 -2.34
C THR A 36 3.66 -3.12 -3.23
N ALA A 37 3.60 -4.02 -4.22
CA ALA A 37 2.42 -4.18 -5.07
C ALA A 37 1.21 -4.72 -4.29
N MET A 38 1.45 -5.64 -3.33
CA MET A 38 0.40 -6.15 -2.43
C MET A 38 -0.16 -5.01 -1.56
N VAL A 39 0.70 -4.29 -0.84
CA VAL A 39 0.29 -3.21 0.08
C VAL A 39 -0.39 -2.07 -0.68
N ALA A 40 0.11 -1.67 -1.85
CA ALA A 40 -0.53 -0.66 -2.69
C ALA A 40 -1.93 -1.09 -3.18
N SER A 41 -2.13 -2.39 -3.42
CA SER A 41 -3.44 -2.93 -3.81
C SER A 41 -4.41 -2.97 -2.64
N LEU A 42 -3.94 -3.32 -1.43
CA LEU A 42 -4.72 -3.19 -0.20
C LEU A 42 -5.15 -1.74 0.03
N ALA A 43 -4.21 -0.80 -0.06
CA ALA A 43 -4.48 0.62 0.09
C ALA A 43 -5.51 1.14 -0.91
N LYS A 44 -5.43 0.71 -2.18
CA LYS A 44 -6.43 1.03 -3.20
C LYS A 44 -7.83 0.57 -2.79
N LEU A 45 -7.96 -0.65 -2.27
CA LEU A 45 -9.25 -1.19 -1.83
C LEU A 45 -9.78 -0.41 -0.62
N LEU A 46 -8.94 -0.11 0.37
CA LEU A 46 -9.35 0.67 1.54
C LEU A 46 -9.82 2.08 1.16
N LEU A 47 -9.09 2.76 0.28
CA LEU A 47 -9.47 4.08 -0.26
C LEU A 47 -10.80 3.99 -1.04
N ALA A 48 -10.95 3.01 -1.92
CA ALA A 48 -12.16 2.85 -2.73
C ALA A 48 -13.42 2.53 -1.90
N ASN A 49 -13.24 1.87 -0.75
CA ASN A 49 -14.31 1.57 0.19
C ASN A 49 -14.48 2.66 1.28
N ASN A 50 -13.84 3.83 1.15
CA ASN A 50 -13.90 4.92 2.12
C ASN A 50 -13.54 4.47 3.56
N ARG A 51 -12.61 3.52 3.69
CA ARG A 51 -12.13 3.01 4.99
C ARG A 51 -10.92 3.79 5.51
N ILE A 52 -10.23 4.49 4.62
CA ILE A 52 -9.13 5.41 4.91
C ILE A 52 -9.20 6.57 3.92
N ASP A 53 -8.64 7.72 4.30
CA ASP A 53 -8.57 8.91 3.44
C ASP A 53 -7.16 9.17 2.86
N PHE A 54 -6.13 8.64 3.53
CA PHE A 54 -4.73 8.92 3.20
C PHE A 54 -3.81 7.79 3.61
N VAL A 55 -2.70 7.61 2.87
CA VAL A 55 -1.69 6.58 3.13
C VAL A 55 -0.32 7.20 3.40
N LEU A 56 0.33 6.77 4.47
CA LEU A 56 1.70 7.15 4.79
C LEU A 56 2.62 5.94 4.66
N CYS A 57 3.72 6.08 3.91
CA CYS A 57 4.75 5.04 3.78
C CYS A 57 6.10 5.55 4.27
N PHE A 58 6.67 4.92 5.29
CA PHE A 58 8.01 5.23 5.78
C PHE A 58 9.04 4.24 5.23
N SER A 59 10.23 4.72 4.85
CA SER A 59 11.27 3.90 4.22
C SER A 59 12.67 4.35 4.61
N PRO A 60 13.66 3.44 4.66
CA PRO A 60 15.01 3.75 5.14
C PRO A 60 15.84 4.61 4.17
N SER A 61 15.42 4.78 2.91
CA SER A 61 16.19 5.53 1.93
C SER A 61 15.32 6.23 0.91
N ARG A 62 15.86 7.31 0.33
CA ARG A 62 15.18 8.10 -0.72
C ARG A 62 14.88 7.26 -1.96
N ALA A 63 15.75 6.30 -2.29
CA ALA A 63 15.54 5.40 -3.42
C ALA A 63 14.34 4.48 -3.17
N VAL A 64 14.23 3.90 -1.97
CA VAL A 64 13.10 3.05 -1.59
C VAL A 64 11.80 3.87 -1.55
N ALA A 65 11.81 5.06 -0.94
CA ALA A 65 10.64 5.92 -0.86
C ALA A 65 10.11 6.33 -2.25
N LYS A 66 11.01 6.69 -3.18
CA LYS A 66 10.65 7.00 -4.57
C LYS A 66 10.02 5.80 -5.28
N ASN A 67 10.57 4.59 -5.12
CA ASN A 67 10.05 3.37 -5.74
C ASN A 67 8.68 2.99 -5.16
N VAL A 68 8.48 3.15 -3.85
CA VAL A 68 7.18 2.95 -3.19
C VAL A 68 6.16 3.94 -3.76
N ALA A 69 6.47 5.24 -3.78
CA ALA A 69 5.56 6.25 -4.33
C ALA A 69 5.19 5.99 -5.80
N ALA A 70 6.16 5.59 -6.62
CA ALA A 70 5.91 5.24 -8.03
C ALA A 70 4.94 4.05 -8.16
N THR A 71 5.14 2.99 -7.37
CA THR A 71 4.28 1.81 -7.36
C THR A 71 2.86 2.14 -6.91
N PHE A 72 2.72 2.91 -5.84
CA PHE A 72 1.42 3.35 -5.32
C PHE A 72 0.68 4.22 -6.34
N ARG A 73 1.36 5.20 -6.95
CA ARG A 73 0.78 6.03 -8.00
C ARG A 73 0.23 5.19 -9.16
N GLN A 74 1.00 4.21 -9.62
CA GLN A 74 0.59 3.32 -10.71
C GLN A 74 -0.64 2.47 -10.35
N ILE A 75 -0.70 1.92 -9.13
CA ILE A 75 -1.77 1.00 -8.72
C ILE A 75 -3.05 1.75 -8.36
N ILE A 76 -2.93 2.80 -7.55
CA ILE A 76 -4.07 3.61 -7.07
C ILE A 76 -4.63 4.47 -8.22
N GLY A 77 -3.78 4.93 -9.15
CA GLY A 77 -4.20 5.83 -10.23
C GLY A 77 -4.41 7.27 -9.77
N ARG A 78 -3.86 7.64 -8.61
CA ARG A 78 -3.88 9.01 -8.05
C ARG A 78 -2.45 9.44 -7.68
N SER A 79 -2.24 10.74 -7.50
CA SER A 79 -0.96 11.26 -7.00
C SER A 79 -0.60 10.61 -5.66
N PHE A 80 0.69 10.34 -5.47
CA PHE A 80 1.26 9.79 -4.23
C PHE A 80 2.50 10.59 -3.80
N ASN A 81 2.41 11.91 -3.93
CA ASN A 81 3.49 12.85 -3.65
C ASN A 81 3.41 13.50 -2.26
N GLY A 82 2.43 13.11 -1.43
CA GLY A 82 2.25 13.64 -0.09
C GLY A 82 1.65 15.05 0.01
N GLN A 83 1.23 15.65 -1.12
CA GLN A 83 0.62 16.99 -1.15
C GLN A 83 -0.91 16.92 -1.03
N ILE A 84 -1.55 18.07 -0.85
CA ILE A 84 -3.01 18.20 -0.80
C ILE A 84 -3.62 17.57 -2.07
N GLY A 85 -4.64 16.73 -1.88
CA GLY A 85 -5.32 16.01 -2.96
C GLY A 85 -4.68 14.67 -3.37
N ALA A 86 -3.46 14.38 -2.91
CA ALA A 86 -2.84 13.07 -3.10
C ALA A 86 -3.56 11.97 -2.32
N ALA A 87 -3.46 10.73 -2.79
CA ALA A 87 -3.94 9.56 -2.05
C ALA A 87 -3.01 9.17 -0.87
N GLY A 88 -1.81 9.75 -0.83
CA GLY A 88 -0.80 9.45 0.18
C GLY A 88 0.57 10.01 -0.17
N GLY A 89 1.57 9.64 0.62
CA GLY A 89 2.96 10.00 0.43
C GLY A 89 3.93 8.95 0.94
N SER A 90 5.16 8.97 0.41
CA SER A 90 6.25 8.15 0.91
C SER A 90 7.42 9.02 1.37
N TYR A 91 7.90 8.74 2.57
CA TYR A 91 8.84 9.55 3.33
C TYR A 91 10.01 8.70 3.83
N THR A 92 11.13 9.37 4.06
CA THR A 92 12.28 8.79 4.75
C THR A 92 12.29 9.22 6.20
N TYR A 93 12.75 8.35 7.10
CA TYR A 93 13.04 8.69 8.49
C TYR A 93 14.51 9.02 8.69
#